data_AF-A0A1J4US42-F1
#
_entry.id   AF-A0A1J4US42-F1
#
_cell.length_a   1.000
_cell.length_b   1.000
_cell.length_c   1.000
_cell.angle_alpha   90.00
_cell.angle_beta   90.00
_cell.angle_gamma   90.00
#
_symmetry.space_group_name_H-M   'P 1'
#
loop_
_entity.id
_entity.type
_entity.pdbx_description
1 polymer ?
#
loop_
_entity_poly.entity_id
_entity_poly.type
_entity_poly.pdbx_seq_one_letter_code
_entity_poly.pdbx_strand_id
1 'polypeptide(L)' 'MEEIVAVARKWGNSIGITLSKETVDKEKIRPKDTLVITIKKATPIRELSGTLKLEEPTQKIKDELRRGWN' A
#
# COMPACT_ATOMS: atom_id res chain seq x y z
N MET A 1 16.27 1.30 -8.32
CA MET A 1 15.83 1.52 -6.93
C MET A 1 14.67 0.59 -6.69
N GLU A 2 14.80 -0.32 -5.73
CA GLU A 2 13.75 -1.26 -5.38
C GLU A 2 12.85 -0.61 -4.32
N GLU A 3 11.53 -0.64 -4.52
CA GLU A 3 10.58 -0.08 -3.57
C GLU A 3 10.23 -1.14 -2.51
N ILE A 4 10.54 -0.86 -1.24
CA ILE A 4 10.24 -1.76 -0.13
C ILE A 4 8.97 -1.28 0.56
N VAL A 5 7.96 -2.15 0.60
CA VAL A 5 6.74 -1.90 1.38
C VAL A 5 7.00 -2.29 2.83
N ALA A 6 6.93 -1.32 3.73
CA ALA A 6 7.17 -1.52 5.16
C ALA A 6 5.96 -1.10 5.99
N VAL A 7 5.78 -1.73 7.14
CA VAL A 7 4.73 -1.37 8.09
C VAL A 7 5.29 -0.38 9.11
N ALA A 8 4.67 0.80 9.18
CA ALA A 8 4.94 1.79 10.20
C ALA A 8 4.33 1.37 11.56
N ARG A 9 5.07 1.56 12.64
CA ARG A 9 4.65 1.27 14.02
C ARG A 9 5.01 2.43 14.95
N LYS A 10 4.20 2.65 15.99
CA LYS A 10 4.49 3.62 17.04
C LYS A 10 5.55 3.07 17.99
N TRP A 11 6.64 3.82 18.19
CA TRP A 11 7.69 3.54 19.16
C TRP A 11 7.86 4.76 20.06
N GLY A 12 7.22 4.75 21.24
CA GLY A 12 7.19 5.92 22.12
C GLY A 12 6.59 7.14 21.42
N ASN A 13 7.39 8.20 21.29
CA ASN A 13 7.03 9.44 20.60
C ASN A 13 7.50 9.48 19.12
N SER A 14 7.90 8.34 18.56
CA SER A 14 8.42 8.22 17.20
C SER A 14 7.67 7.16 16.40
N ILE A 15 7.86 7.18 15.07
CA ILE A 15 7.39 6.12 14.17
C ILE A 15 8.61 5.32 13.70
N GLY A 16 8.58 4.02 13.95
CA GLY A 16 9.53 3.06 13.36
C GLY A 16 8.92 2.39 12.14
N ILE A 17 9.76 1.98 11.20
CA ILE A 17 9.36 1.11 10.07
C ILE A 17 9.93 -0.28 10.30
N THR A 18 9.12 -1.31 10.04
CA THR A 18 9.58 -2.71 10.15
C THR A 18 10.00 -3.21 8.77
N LEU A 19 11.27 -3.59 8.64
CA LEU A 19 11.80 -4.25 7.45
C LEU A 19 11.70 -5.77 7.61
N SER A 20 11.40 -6.48 6.52
CA SER A 20 11.40 -7.94 6.55
C SER A 20 12.83 -8.47 6.72
N LYS A 21 12.96 -9.69 7.27
CA LYS A 21 14.28 -10.33 7.41
C LYS A 21 14.99 -10.47 6.05
N GLU A 22 14.24 -10.82 5.01
CA GLU A 22 14.76 -10.95 3.65
C GLU A 22 15.40 -9.64 3.14
N THR A 23 14.72 -8.51 3.33
CA THR A 23 15.26 -7.19 2.96
C THR A 23 16.50 -6.86 3.79
N VAL A 24 16.49 -7.14 5.10
CA VAL A 24 17.63 -6.89 5.99
C VAL A 24 18.85 -7.70 5.57
N ASP A 25 18.67 -8.98 5.25
CA ASP A 25 19.75 -9.89 4.86
C ASP A 25 20.30 -9.53 3.47
N LYS A 26 19.42 -9.23 2.50
CA LYS A 26 19.77 -8.84 1.12
C LYS A 26 20.57 -7.53 1.08
N GLU A 27 20.10 -6.51 1.80
CA GLU A 27 20.72 -5.19 1.85
C GLU A 27 21.80 -5.07 2.95
N LYS A 28 22.04 -6.14 3.71
CA LYS A 28 23.05 -6.24 4.79
C LYS A 28 22.93 -5.14 5.86
N ILE A 29 21.69 -4.76 6.17
CA ILE A 29 21.36 -3.72 7.15
C ILE A 29 21.63 -4.27 8.56
N ARG A 30 22.26 -3.46 9.41
CA ARG A 30 22.56 -3.83 10.80
C ARG A 30 21.90 -2.86 11.78
N PRO A 31 21.68 -3.28 13.03
CA PRO A 31 21.28 -2.36 14.07
C PRO A 31 22.27 -1.18 14.15
N LYS A 32 21.72 0.05 14.27
CA LYS A 32 22.45 1.33 14.34
C LYS A 32 22.98 1.89 13.01
N ASP A 33 22.73 1.24 11.88
CA ASP A 33 23.01 1.84 10.59
C ASP A 33 22.10 3.06 10.33
N THR A 34 22.66 4.10 9.73
CA THR A 34 21.89 5.25 9.26
C THR A 34 21.37 4.97 7.87
N LEU A 35 20.05 4.97 7.71
CA LEU A 35 19.38 4.72 6.42
C LEU A 35 18.81 6.02 5.86
N VAL A 36 18.97 6.23 4.55
CA VAL A 36 18.25 7.28 3.82
C VAL A 36 17.02 6.66 3.20
N ILE A 37 15.84 7.13 3.60
CA ILE A 37 14.55 6.58 3.16
C ILE A 37 13.73 7.63 2.42
N THR A 38 13.10 7.21 1.32
CA THR A 38 12.08 8.01 0.63
C THR A 38 10.70 7.46 1.00
N ILE A 39 9.85 8.29 1.58
CA ILE A 39 8.54 7.86 2.09
C ILE A 39 7.46 8.11 1.05
N LYS A 40 6.73 7.06 0.67
CA LYS A 40 5.46 7.13 -0.07
C LYS A 40 4.38 6.45 0.75
N LYS A 41 3.28 7.15 1.05
CA LYS A 41 2.15 6.55 1.77
C LYS A 41 1.37 5.66 0.81
N ALA A 42 1.30 4.36 1.09
CA ALA A 42 0.43 3.47 0.35
C ALA A 42 -1.04 3.82 0.70
N THR A 43 -1.80 4.29 -0.29
CA THR A 43 -3.24 4.52 -0.12
C THR A 43 -3.94 3.16 -0.14
N PRO A 44 -4.63 2.74 0.92
CA PRO A 44 -5.41 1.52 0.86
C PRO A 44 -6.53 1.71 -0.18
N ILE A 45 -6.63 0.80 -1.15
CA ILE A 45 -7.70 0.77 -2.17
C ILE A 45 -9.10 0.89 -1.54
N ARG A 46 -9.24 0.45 -0.28
CA ARG A 46 -10.48 0.50 0.49
C ARG A 46 -10.99 1.94 0.75
N GLU A 47 -10.11 2.95 0.80
CA GLU A 47 -10.51 4.35 0.97
C GLU A 47 -11.00 5.00 -0.33
N LEU A 48 -10.64 4.46 -1.50
CA LEU A 48 -11.11 4.96 -2.80
C LEU A 48 -12.52 4.47 -3.14
N SER A 49 -12.98 3.38 -2.51
CA SER A 49 -14.32 2.81 -2.74
C SER A 49 -15.47 3.61 -2.11
N GLY A 50 -15.18 4.55 -1.20
CA GLY A 50 -16.21 5.35 -0.51
C GLY A 50 -16.35 6.79 -1.00
N THR A 51 -15.30 7.34 -1.63
CA THR A 51 -15.27 8.75 -2.07
C THR A 51 -15.81 8.92 -3.49
N LEU A 52 -15.81 7.84 -4.29
CA LEU A 52 -16.64 7.78 -5.50
C LEU A 52 -18.09 7.54 -5.07
N LYS A 53 -18.80 8.62 -4.78
CA LYS A 53 -20.25 8.68 -4.99
C LYS A 53 -20.49 8.44 -6.48
N LEU A 54 -20.44 7.18 -6.91
CA LEU A 54 -20.96 6.76 -8.20
C LEU A 54 -22.47 6.96 -8.11
N GLU A 55 -22.92 8.09 -8.64
CA GLU A 55 -24.32 8.41 -8.88
C GLU A 55 -25.00 7.48 -9.90
N GLU A 56 -24.36 6.36 -10.28
CA GLU A 56 -24.98 5.33 -11.09
C GLU A 56 -24.76 3.93 -10.48
N PRO A 57 -25.84 3.16 -10.27
CA PRO A 57 -25.75 1.89 -9.58
C PRO A 57 -24.95 0.89 -10.43
N THR A 58 -23.89 0.36 -9.81
CA THR A 58 -23.04 -0.79 -10.20
C THR A 58 -23.76 -1.95 -10.91
N GLN A 59 -25.09 -2.04 -10.81
CA GLN A 59 -25.94 -2.95 -11.58
C GLN A 59 -25.95 -2.67 -13.09
N LYS A 60 -26.01 -1.40 -13.55
CA LYS A 60 -26.00 -1.09 -15.00
C LYS A 60 -24.72 -1.59 -15.68
N ILE A 61 -23.57 -1.38 -15.04
CA ILE A 61 -22.26 -1.81 -15.55
C ILE A 61 -22.15 -3.35 -15.59
N LYS A 62 -22.70 -4.03 -14.58
CA LYS A 62 -22.75 -5.51 -14.56
C LYS A 62 -23.67 -6.08 -15.65
N ASP A 63 -24.77 -5.39 -15.95
CA ASP A 63 -25.73 -5.82 -16.97
C ASP A 63 -25.20 -5.58 -18.39
N GLU A 64 -24.44 -4.51 -18.62
CA GLU A 64 -23.76 -4.25 -19.90
C GLU A 64 -22.65 -5.27 -20.18
N LEU A 65 -21.85 -5.63 -19.17
CA LEU A 65 -20.82 -6.68 -19.30
C LEU A 65 -21.41 -8.05 -19.63
N ARG A 66 -22.65 -8.32 -19.21
CA ARG A 66 -23.37 -9.57 -19.53
C ARG A 66 -23.94 -9.59 -20.94
N ARG A 67 -24.23 -8.42 -21.52
CA ARG A 67 -24.72 -8.30 -22.91
C ARG A 67 -23.60 -8.36 -23.94
N GLY A 68 -22.36 -8.04 -23.56
CA GLY A 68 -21.18 -8.13 -24.43
C GLY A 68 -20.65 -9.55 -24.68
N TRP A 69 -21.31 -10.59 -24.13
CA TRP A 69 -20.98 -12.01 -24.33
C TRP A 69 -22.13 -12.76 -25.02
N ASN A 70 -22.65 -12.19 -26.11
CA ASN A 70 -23.41 -12.89 -27.14
C ASN A 70 -22.88 -12.48 -28.52
#